data_AF-A0A800AXU1-F1
#
_entry.id   AF-A0A800AXU1-F1
#
_cell.length_a   1.000
_cell.length_b   1.000
_cell.length_c   1.000
_cell.angle_alpha   90.00
_cell.angle_beta   90.00
_cell.angle_gamma   90.00
#
_symmetry.space_group_name_H-M   'P 1'
#
loop_
_entity.id
_entity.type
_entity.pdbx_description
1 polymer ?
#
loop_
_entity_poly.entity_id
_entity_poly.type
_entity_poly.pdbx_seq_one_letter_code
_entity_poly.pdbx_strand_id
1 'polypeptide(L)'
;KVKVGDFVKQGDVIGWIGMTGSTGGPHVCYRFWKNGVQVDPFKQKLPAADPMKKEIKPVYLEYITPIKEELDNIPYKEKEIPLETEIKADTLNTILEN
;
A
#
# COMPACT_ATOMS: atom_id res chain seq x y z
N LYS A 1 -2.72 -20.54 4.47
CA LYS A 1 -1.68 -20.77 3.43
C LYS A 1 -2.41 -21.14 2.15
N VAL A 2 -2.27 -20.34 1.09
CA VAL A 2 -2.95 -20.56 -0.20
C VAL A 2 -2.31 -21.70 -0.98
N LYS A 3 -3.10 -22.39 -1.81
CA LYS A 3 -2.70 -23.49 -2.68
C LYS A 3 -3.05 -23.19 -4.14
N VAL A 4 -2.43 -23.93 -5.06
CA VAL A 4 -2.73 -23.83 -6.50
C VAL A 4 -4.19 -24.21 -6.73
N GLY A 5 -4.94 -23.33 -7.38
CA GLY A 5 -6.37 -23.50 -7.64
C GLY A 5 -7.29 -22.76 -6.68
N ASP A 6 -6.77 -22.20 -5.58
CA ASP A 6 -7.58 -21.40 -4.67
C ASP A 6 -7.96 -20.05 -5.32
N PHE A 7 -9.22 -19.66 -5.17
CA PHE A 7 -9.68 -18.31 -5.51
C PHE A 7 -9.36 -17.36 -4.35
N VAL A 8 -8.68 -16.25 -4.65
CA VAL A 8 -8.32 -15.21 -3.67
C VAL A 8 -9.06 -13.91 -3.97
N LYS A 9 -9.50 -13.22 -2.93
CA LYS A 9 -10.12 -11.89 -3.01
C LYS A 9 -9.08 -10.80 -2.74
N GLN A 10 -9.39 -9.57 -3.18
CA GLN A 10 -8.55 -8.42 -2.86
C GLN A 10 -8.50 -8.22 -1.35
N GLY A 11 -7.27 -8.13 -0.81
CA GLY A 11 -7.03 -7.98 0.63
C GLY A 11 -6.69 -9.29 1.36
N ASP A 12 -6.85 -10.44 0.72
CA ASP A 12 -6.50 -11.72 1.34
C ASP A 12 -4.98 -11.85 1.54
N VAL A 13 -4.57 -12.32 2.72
CA VAL A 13 -3.15 -12.58 3.03
C VAL A 13 -2.71 -13.89 2.37
N ILE A 14 -1.92 -13.78 1.30
CA ILE A 14 -1.46 -14.93 0.51
C ILE A 14 -0.04 -15.40 0.85
N GLY A 15 0.72 -14.63 1.65
CA GLY A 15 2.08 -14.96 2.03
C GLY A 15 2.74 -13.89 2.91
N TRP A 16 3.98 -14.17 3.32
CA TRP A 16 4.80 -13.28 4.15
C TRP A 16 6.10 -12.94 3.43
N ILE A 17 6.67 -11.78 3.76
CA ILE A 17 7.95 -11.31 3.22
C ILE A 17 9.06 -12.29 3.61
N GLY A 18 10.01 -12.53 2.70
CA GLY A 18 11.16 -13.40 2.93
C GLY A 18 12.44 -12.84 2.33
N MET A 19 13.51 -13.65 2.39
CA MET A 19 14.82 -13.35 1.82
C MET A 19 15.29 -14.43 0.83
N THR A 20 14.36 -15.23 0.30
CA THR A 20 14.70 -16.33 -0.60
C THR A 20 15.10 -15.82 -1.99
N GLY A 21 16.09 -16.48 -2.60
CA GLY A 21 16.65 -16.09 -3.90
C GLY A 21 17.87 -15.16 -3.78
N SER A 22 18.30 -14.59 -4.90
CA SER A 22 19.36 -13.58 -4.90
C SER A 22 18.76 -12.23 -4.51
N THR A 23 18.96 -11.81 -3.26
CA THR A 23 18.44 -10.55 -2.72
C THR A 23 19.44 -9.89 -1.79
N GLY A 24 19.47 -8.55 -1.78
CA GLY A 24 20.25 -7.75 -0.83
C GLY A 24 19.57 -7.52 0.52
N GLY A 25 18.28 -7.85 0.65
CA GLY A 25 17.51 -7.66 1.89
C GLY A 25 16.07 -8.18 1.82
N PRO A 26 15.34 -8.21 2.94
CA PRO A 26 13.96 -8.69 2.98
C PRO A 26 13.02 -7.76 2.20
N HIS A 27 12.43 -8.27 1.13
CA HIS A 27 11.45 -7.53 0.33
C HIS A 27 10.52 -8.48 -0.43
N VAL A 28 9.50 -7.93 -1.09
CA VAL A 28 8.61 -8.68 -1.98
C VAL A 28 8.79 -8.18 -3.41
N CYS A 29 9.15 -9.08 -4.31
CA CYS A 29 9.22 -8.78 -5.74
C CYS A 29 7.82 -8.89 -6.36
N TYR A 30 7.15 -7.76 -6.54
CA TYR A 30 5.85 -7.70 -7.21
C TYR A 30 6.02 -7.53 -8.72
N ARG A 31 5.41 -8.42 -9.51
CA ARG A 31 5.44 -8.39 -10.98
C ARG A 31 4.04 -8.55 -11.53
N PHE A 32 3.69 -7.72 -12.51
CA PHE A 32 2.38 -7.75 -13.12
C PHE A 32 2.47 -8.16 -14.59
N TRP A 33 1.65 -9.15 -14.95
CA TRP A 33 1.61 -9.72 -16.29
C TRP A 33 0.22 -9.53 -16.88
N LYS A 34 0.15 -9.05 -18.13
CA LYS A 34 -1.08 -8.92 -18.89
C LYS A 34 -0.86 -9.48 -20.28
N ASN A 35 -1.71 -10.44 -20.68
CA ASN A 35 -1.62 -11.09 -21.99
C ASN A 35 -0.22 -11.66 -22.30
N GLY A 36 0.47 -12.22 -21.30
CA GLY A 36 1.81 -12.79 -21.46
C GLY A 36 2.96 -11.77 -21.49
N VAL A 37 2.69 -10.48 -21.32
CA VAL A 37 3.73 -9.42 -21.27
C VAL A 37 3.79 -8.83 -19.86
N GLN A 38 5.01 -8.62 -19.36
CA GLN A 38 5.22 -7.88 -18.11
C GLN A 38 4.94 -6.39 -18.37
N VAL A 39 4.02 -5.81 -17.60
CA VAL A 39 3.62 -4.41 -17.75
C VAL A 39 3.72 -3.67 -16.43
N ASP A 40 3.88 -2.34 -16.52
CA ASP A 40 3.88 -1.46 -15.35
C ASP A 40 2.46 -1.44 -14.72
N PRO A 41 2.30 -1.91 -13.47
CA PRO A 41 1.01 -2.02 -12.82
C PRO A 41 0.36 -0.65 -12.55
N PHE A 42 1.13 0.41 -12.30
CA PHE A 42 0.58 1.74 -11.98
C PHE A 42 0.01 2.46 -13.20
N LYS A 43 0.44 2.06 -14.39
CA LYS A 43 -0.08 2.57 -15.67
C LYS A 43 -1.29 1.79 -16.17
N GLN A 44 -1.67 0.70 -15.50
CA GLN A 44 -2.86 -0.06 -15.88
C GLN A 44 -4.11 0.58 -15.30
N LYS A 45 -5.17 0.65 -16.11
CA LYS A 45 -6.52 0.93 -15.63
C LYS A 45 -7.01 -0.28 -14.85
N LEU A 46 -6.75 -0.28 -13.54
CA LEU A 46 -7.31 -1.24 -12.62
C LEU A 46 -8.78 -0.87 -12.35
N PRO A 47 -9.68 -1.86 -12.21
CA PRO A 47 -11.02 -1.57 -11.75
C PRO A 47 -10.91 -0.92 -10.37
N ALA A 48 -11.32 0.34 -10.28
CA ALA A 48 -11.49 0.97 -8.98
C ALA A 48 -12.64 0.27 -8.26
N ALA A 49 -12.56 0.20 -6.92
CA ALA A 49 -13.74 -0.17 -6.14
C ALA A 49 -14.90 0.76 -6.51
N ASP A 50 -16.09 0.20 -6.68
CA ASP A 50 -17.26 1.01 -7.02
C ASP A 50 -17.44 2.13 -5.98
N PRO A 51 -17.48 3.40 -6.41
CA PRO A 51 -17.65 4.50 -5.48
C PRO A 51 -19.01 4.39 -4.80
N MET A 52 -19.06 4.73 -3.51
CA MET A 52 -20.35 4.78 -2.79
C MET A 52 -21.35 5.66 -3.53
N LYS A 53 -22.59 5.17 -3.65
CA LYS A 53 -23.72 5.94 -4.22
C LYS A 53 -23.82 7.29 -3.51
N LYS A 54 -23.99 8.37 -4.28
CA LYS A 54 -24.06 9.75 -3.75
C LYS A 54 -25.14 9.92 -2.68
N GLU A 55 -26.23 9.17 -2.80
CA GLU A 55 -27.37 9.14 -1.87
C GLU A 55 -27.01 8.59 -0.48
N ILE A 56 -26.07 7.64 -0.39
CA ILE A 56 -25.72 6.95 0.86
C ILE A 56 -24.59 7.67 1.60
N LYS A 57 -23.79 8.50 0.88
CA LYS A 57 -22.71 9.29 1.47
C LYS A 57 -23.11 10.10 2.72
N PRO A 58 -24.21 10.89 2.73
CA PRO A 58 -24.56 11.68 3.93
C PRO A 58 -24.89 10.79 5.13
N VAL A 59 -25.67 9.72 4.94
CA VAL A 59 -26.03 8.77 6.00
C VAL A 59 -24.80 8.05 6.55
N TYR A 60 -23.88 7.66 5.66
CA TYR A 60 -22.62 7.05 6.05
C TYR A 60 -21.77 8.02 6.89
N LEU A 61 -21.64 9.28 6.46
CA LEU A 61 -20.84 10.27 7.18
C LEU A 61 -21.39 10.55 8.58
N GLU A 62 -22.72 10.67 8.72
CA GLU A 62 -23.36 10.77 10.05
C GLU A 62 -23.06 9.55 10.91
N TYR A 63 -23.20 8.35 10.35
CA TYR A 63 -22.92 7.09 11.05
C TYR A 63 -21.46 6.96 11.51
N ILE A 64 -20.48 7.39 10.71
CA ILE A 64 -19.07 7.24 11.10
C ILE A 64 -18.61 8.24 12.14
N THR A 65 -19.33 9.35 12.33
CA THR A 65 -18.89 10.46 13.19
C THR A 65 -18.56 10.00 14.62
N PRO A 66 -19.45 9.30 15.35
CA PRO A 66 -19.14 8.82 16.71
C PRO A 66 -18.04 7.75 16.73
N ILE A 67 -18.00 6.86 15.73
CA ILE A 67 -16.97 5.81 15.64
C ILE A 67 -15.59 6.45 15.42
N LYS A 68 -15.53 7.51 14.64
CA LYS A 68 -14.30 8.26 14.40
C LYS A 68 -13.82 8.95 15.68
N GLU A 69 -14.73 9.57 16.44
CA GLU A 69 -14.40 10.16 17.74
C GLU A 69 -13.87 9.12 18.72
N GLU A 70 -14.47 7.92 18.77
CA GLU A 70 -13.97 6.82 19.58
C GLU A 70 -12.56 6.40 19.15
N LEU A 71 -12.30 6.24 17.86
CA LEU A 71 -10.99 5.87 17.31
C LEU A 71 -9.92 6.94 17.56
N ASP A 72 -10.26 8.22 17.41
CA ASP A 72 -9.34 9.34 17.61
C ASP A 72 -8.90 9.46 19.09
N ASN A 73 -9.75 8.99 20.02
CA ASN A 73 -9.43 8.94 21.46
C ASN A 73 -8.59 7.73 21.87
N ILE A 74 -8.33 6.78 20.96
CA ILE A 74 -7.48 5.63 21.29
C ILE A 74 -6.03 6.11 21.34
N PRO A 75 -5.34 5.96 22.49
CA PRO A 75 -3.93 6.31 22.59
C PRO A 75 -3.12 5.40 21.66
N TYR A 76 -2.61 5.94 20.56
CA TYR A 76 -1.69 5.22 19.71
C TYR A 76 -0.31 5.26 20.38
N LYS A 77 0.33 4.10 20.50
CA LYS A 77 1.72 4.04 20.93
C LYS A 77 2.54 4.55 19.76
N GLU A 78 3.08 5.77 19.86
CA GLU A 78 4.09 6.26 18.92
C GLU A 78 5.22 5.23 18.90
N LYS A 79 5.26 4.45 17.82
CA LYS A 79 6.49 3.79 17.46
C LYS A 79 7.38 4.93 17.01
N GLU A 80 8.46 5.18 17.72
CA GLU A 80 9.56 6.00 17.23
C GLU A 80 10.02 5.37 15.92
N ILE A 81 9.45 5.84 14.80
CA ILE A 81 10.02 5.62 13.49
C ILE A 81 11.18 6.62 13.48
N PRO A 82 12.44 6.17 13.38
CA PRO A 82 13.54 7.10 13.20
C PRO A 82 13.19 7.98 12.02
N LEU A 83 13.04 9.27 12.30
CA LEU A 83 12.91 10.28 11.28
C LEU A 83 14.27 10.27 10.56
N GLU A 84 14.38 9.55 9.45
CA GLU A 84 15.48 9.72 8.50
C GLU A 84 15.32 11.08 7.81
N THR A 85 15.30 12.16 8.59
CA THR A 85 15.68 13.49 8.15
C THR A 85 17.19 13.57 8.16
N GLU A 86 17.81 12.86 7.23
CA GLU A 86 19.09 13.29 6.66
C GLU A 86 18.98 13.07 5.15
N ILE A 87 18.27 13.99 4.48
CA ILE A 87 18.69 14.32 3.12
C ILE A 87 20.10 14.88 3.31
N LYS A 88 21.12 14.04 3.14
CA LYS A 88 22.50 14.48 3.08
C LYS A 88 22.55 15.61 2.06
N ALA A 89 22.90 16.80 2.53
CA ALA A 89 23.02 18.03 1.75
C ALA A 89 23.98 17.88 0.54
N ASP A 90 24.71 16.77 0.44
CA ASP A 90 25.60 16.44 -0.66
C ASP A 90 24.91 15.94 -1.94
N THR A 91 23.62 15.58 -1.90
CA THR A 91 22.91 15.10 -3.12
C THR A 91 22.29 16.21 -3.96
N LEU A 92 22.13 17.43 -3.42
CA LEU A 92 21.61 18.57 -4.17
C LEU A 92 22.64 19.17 -5.15
N ASN A 93 23.94 18.99 -4.91
CA ASN A 93 24.99 19.52 -5.80
C ASN A 93 25.23 18.65 -7.05
N THR A 94 24.86 17.37 -7.04
CA THR A 94 25.05 16.50 -8.22
C THR A 94 23.92 16.63 -9.26
N ILE A 95 22.76 17.18 -8.88
CA ILE A 95 21.61 17.34 -9.79
C ILE A 95 21.62 18.73 -10.49
N LEU A 96 22.47 19.66 -10.04
CA LEU A 96 22.59 21.00 -10.64
C LEU A 96 23.80 21.19 -11.57
N GLU A 97 24.63 20.16 -11.76
CA GLU A 97 25.78 20.18 -12.68
C GLU A 97 25.69 19.19 -13.86
N ASN A 98 24.50 18.68 -14.20
CA ASN A 98 24.28 17.95 -15.46
C ASN A 98 23.07 18.48 -16.24
#